data_AF-A0A651I520-F1
#
_entry.id   AF-A0A651I520-F1
#
_cell.length_a   1.000
_cell.length_b   1.000
_cell.length_c   1.000
_cell.angle_alpha   90.00
_cell.angle_beta   90.00
_cell.angle_gamma   90.00
#
_symmetry.space_group_name_H-M   'P 1'
#
loop_
_entity.id
_entity.type
_entity.pdbx_description
1 polymer ?
#
loop_
_entity_poly.entity_id
_entity_poly.type
_entity_poly.pdbx_seq_one_letter_code
_entity_poly.pdbx_strand_id
1 'polypeptide(L)'
;MSSFDSKDLFGSGPHRFAIGRQGQLISNRDFGGVILPNWHWLGLVDLQITVRGRLVATTEFNLRVLRNAMVNELTDPPTTGQLRDGVGGIWNDMSFVRYDEGDRRDRGRVFSIEYTAVFHRFVGGGEGEEDG
;
A
#
# COMPACT_ATOMS: atom_id res chain seq x y z
N MET A 1 5.79 9.55 13.52
CA MET A 1 6.47 8.33 13.05
C MET A 1 5.55 7.63 12.06
N SER A 2 6.10 7.12 10.95
CA SER A 2 5.34 6.37 9.95
C SER A 2 5.23 4.90 10.37
N SER A 3 4.06 4.29 10.20
CA SER A 3 3.84 2.91 10.67
C SER A 3 2.67 2.24 9.95
N PHE A 4 2.62 0.91 10.04
CA PHE A 4 1.46 0.10 9.70
C PHE A 4 1.08 -0.75 10.90
N ASP A 5 -0.18 -0.67 11.33
CA ASP A 5 -0.70 -1.37 12.50
C ASP A 5 0.21 -1.21 13.75
N SER A 6 0.61 0.04 14.01
CA SER A 6 1.55 0.41 15.09
C SER A 6 2.98 -0.14 14.96
N LYS A 7 3.31 -0.88 13.89
CA LYS A 7 4.67 -1.37 13.60
C LYS A 7 5.44 -0.37 12.76
N ASP A 8 6.65 -0.05 13.19
CA ASP A 8 7.55 0.81 12.43
C ASP A 8 8.23 0.05 11.29
N LEU A 9 7.56 -0.02 10.16
CA LEU A 9 8.08 -0.65 8.95
C LEU A 9 8.96 0.29 8.11
N PHE A 10 8.85 1.60 8.32
CA PHE A 10 9.37 2.61 7.40
C PHE A 10 10.46 3.50 8.02
N GLY A 11 10.66 3.46 9.34
CA GLY A 11 11.54 4.34 10.09
C GLY A 11 13.04 4.08 9.90
N SER A 12 13.42 2.98 9.27
CA SER A 12 14.83 2.67 8.99
C SER A 12 15.48 3.61 7.98
N GLY A 13 14.71 4.31 7.14
CA GLY A 13 15.26 5.18 6.09
C GLY A 13 14.23 6.11 5.44
N PRO A 14 14.68 6.93 4.47
CA PRO A 14 13.80 7.89 3.80
C PRO A 14 12.73 7.16 2.97
N HIS A 15 11.51 7.66 3.02
CA HIS A 15 10.37 7.12 2.29
C HIS A 15 9.35 8.22 1.97
N ARG A 16 8.46 7.93 1.01
CA ARG A 16 7.41 8.83 0.53
C ARG A 16 6.12 8.07 0.33
N PHE A 17 5.01 8.68 0.71
CA PHE A 17 3.66 8.19 0.46
C PHE A 17 3.09 8.84 -0.78
N ALA A 18 2.42 8.05 -1.61
CA ALA A 18 1.67 8.52 -2.77
C ALA A 18 0.26 7.95 -2.70
N ILE A 19 -0.73 8.84 -2.75
CA ILE A 19 -2.14 8.47 -2.81
C ILE A 19 -2.46 8.13 -4.28
N GLY A 20 -3.01 6.94 -4.49
CA GLY A 20 -3.52 6.48 -5.78
C GLY A 20 -4.88 7.08 -6.11
N ARG A 21 -5.63 6.41 -6.99
CA ARG A 21 -6.98 6.86 -7.35
C ARG A 21 -7.92 6.76 -6.16
N GLN A 22 -8.81 7.74 -6.05
CA GLN A 22 -9.87 7.81 -5.05
C GLN A 22 -11.15 8.34 -5.73
N GLY A 23 -12.31 7.88 -5.26
CA GLY A 23 -13.60 8.39 -5.70
C GLY A 23 -14.39 7.39 -6.54
N GLN A 24 -15.44 7.89 -7.19
CA GLN A 24 -16.40 7.08 -7.92
C GLN A 24 -15.85 6.74 -9.31
N LEU A 25 -15.93 5.47 -9.69
CA LEU A 25 -15.70 5.05 -11.05
C LEU A 25 -16.97 5.30 -11.86
N ILE A 26 -16.88 6.25 -12.78
CA ILE A 26 -17.96 6.57 -13.71
C ILE A 26 -17.44 6.26 -15.11
N SER A 27 -18.20 5.45 -15.86
CA SER A 27 -17.86 5.08 -17.22
C SER A 27 -18.97 5.48 -18.18
N ASN A 28 -18.60 5.74 -19.42
CA ASN A 28 -19.53 5.95 -20.51
C ASN A 28 -19.54 4.68 -21.39
N ARG A 29 -20.72 4.27 -21.85
CA ARG A 29 -20.83 3.12 -22.75
C ARG A 29 -20.42 3.53 -24.17
N ASP A 30 -19.25 3.06 -24.59
CA ASP A 30 -18.82 3.13 -25.98
C ASP A 30 -19.61 2.09 -26.82
N PHE A 31 -20.20 2.55 -27.92
CA PHE A 31 -20.83 1.69 -28.93
C PHE A 31 -20.18 1.97 -30.28
N GLY A 32 -19.03 1.32 -30.53
CA GLY A 32 -18.34 1.38 -31.82
C GLY A 32 -17.69 2.73 -32.15
N GLY A 33 -17.14 3.43 -31.15
CA GLY A 33 -16.46 4.72 -31.30
C GLY A 33 -17.37 5.94 -31.14
N VAL A 34 -18.67 5.72 -30.87
CA VAL A 34 -19.62 6.79 -30.55
C VAL A 34 -19.83 6.83 -29.03
N ILE A 35 -19.35 7.90 -28.41
CA ILE A 35 -19.64 8.21 -27.01
C ILE A 35 -21.08 8.73 -26.92
N LEU A 36 -21.99 7.89 -26.45
CA LEU A 36 -23.36 8.31 -26.17
C LEU A 36 -23.41 9.09 -24.84
N PRO A 37 -24.36 10.00 -24.60
CA PRO A 37 -24.47 10.71 -23.33
C PRO A 37 -25.06 9.83 -22.20
N ASN A 38 -24.59 8.58 -22.06
CA ASN A 38 -25.05 7.61 -21.08
C ASN A 38 -23.91 7.27 -20.10
N TRP A 39 -24.00 7.81 -18.89
CA TRP A 39 -23.05 7.55 -17.81
C TRP A 39 -23.55 6.43 -16.90
N HIS A 40 -22.66 5.52 -16.55
CA HIS A 40 -22.92 4.41 -15.63
C HIS A 40 -22.03 4.53 -14.40
N TRP A 41 -22.64 4.37 -13.24
CA TRP A 41 -21.96 4.28 -11.95
C TRP A 41 -21.44 2.86 -11.77
N LEU A 42 -20.13 2.70 -11.60
CA LEU A 42 -19.47 1.41 -11.40
C LEU A 42 -19.05 1.18 -9.93
N GLY A 43 -19.31 2.16 -9.06
CA GLY A 43 -19.02 2.10 -7.62
C GLY A 43 -17.78 2.88 -7.22
N LEU A 44 -17.43 2.81 -5.93
CA LEU A 44 -16.27 3.50 -5.38
C LEU A 44 -15.00 2.70 -5.69
N VAL A 45 -13.94 3.39 -6.11
CA VAL A 45 -12.62 2.79 -6.32
C VAL A 45 -11.94 2.54 -4.99
N ASP A 46 -11.28 1.39 -4.87
CA ASP A 46 -10.39 1.09 -3.74
C ASP A 46 -9.35 2.17 -3.54
N LEU A 47 -9.16 2.58 -2.29
CA LEU A 47 -8.09 3.49 -1.96
C LEU A 47 -6.77 2.73 -1.98
N GLN A 48 -5.90 3.06 -2.94
CA GLN A 48 -4.52 2.59 -2.96
C GLN A 48 -3.58 3.64 -2.38
N ILE A 49 -2.72 3.24 -1.45
CA ILE A 49 -1.56 4.02 -0.99
C ILE A 49 -0.29 3.28 -1.39
N THR A 50 0.65 3.99 -2.03
CA THR A 50 1.97 3.44 -2.38
C THR A 50 3.04 4.12 -1.55
N VAL A 51 3.84 3.35 -0.84
CA VAL A 51 5.01 3.82 -0.08
C VAL A 51 6.26 3.40 -0.83
N ARG A 52 7.09 4.37 -1.22
CA ARG A 52 8.39 4.11 -1.84
C ARG A 52 9.49 4.65 -0.94
N GLY A 53 10.53 3.85 -0.71
CA GLY A 53 11.60 4.27 0.18
C GLY A 53 12.82 3.38 0.10
N ARG A 54 13.68 3.52 1.11
CA ARG A 54 14.83 2.64 1.32
C ARG A 54 14.81 2.07 2.73
N LEU A 55 15.01 0.76 2.85
CA LEU A 55 15.43 0.18 4.11
C LEU A 55 16.94 0.43 4.25
N VAL A 56 17.38 0.86 5.43
CA VAL A 56 18.79 1.21 5.68
C VAL A 56 19.26 0.57 6.97
N ALA A 57 20.44 -0.04 6.95
CA ALA A 57 21.03 -0.70 8.09
C ALA A 57 22.57 -0.63 8.08
N THR A 58 23.19 -0.80 9.25
CA THR A 58 24.67 -0.80 9.39
C THR A 58 25.30 -2.18 9.23
N THR A 59 24.49 -3.24 9.16
CA THR A 59 24.92 -4.62 8.92
C THR A 59 23.95 -5.32 7.98
N GLU A 60 24.45 -6.30 7.24
CA GLU A 60 23.62 -7.16 6.38
C GLU A 60 22.53 -7.89 7.19
N PHE A 61 22.87 -8.33 8.40
CA PHE A 61 21.93 -8.99 9.29
C PHE A 61 20.75 -8.08 9.65
N ASN A 62 21.02 -6.83 10.04
CA ASN A 62 19.98 -5.86 10.36
C ASN A 62 19.14 -5.51 9.12
N LEU A 63 19.75 -5.43 7.93
CA LEU A 63 18.98 -5.24 6.69
C LEU A 63 18.01 -6.41 6.45
N ARG A 64 18.46 -7.65 6.68
CA ARG A 64 17.60 -8.84 6.58
C ARG A 64 16.45 -8.82 7.60
N VAL A 65 16.70 -8.37 8.83
CA VAL A 65 15.64 -8.21 9.84
C VAL A 65 14.56 -7.23 9.35
N LEU A 66 14.95 -6.09 8.77
CA LEU A 66 14.00 -5.11 8.22
C LEU A 66 13.19 -5.69 7.05
N ARG A 67 13.83 -6.44 6.14
CA ARG A 67 13.15 -7.11 5.02
C ARG A 67 12.14 -8.13 5.53
N ASN A 68 12.54 -8.97 6.49
CA ASN A 68 11.65 -9.95 7.10
C ASN A 68 10.47 -9.28 7.82
N ALA A 69 10.68 -8.14 8.47
CA ALA A 69 9.58 -7.38 9.07
C ALA A 69 8.54 -6.95 8.03
N MET A 70 8.96 -6.50 6.84
CA MET A 70 8.03 -6.18 5.74
C MET A 70 7.28 -7.43 5.27
N VAL A 71 7.99 -8.53 5.03
CA VAL A 71 7.39 -9.78 4.53
C VAL A 71 6.42 -10.40 5.54
N ASN A 72 6.71 -10.33 6.83
CA ASN A 72 5.84 -10.88 7.88
C ASN A 72 4.47 -10.19 7.96
N GLU A 73 4.36 -8.96 7.47
CA GLU A 73 3.10 -8.22 7.41
C GLU A 73 2.30 -8.52 6.13
N LEU A 74 2.87 -9.24 5.16
CA LEU A 74 2.15 -9.76 4.01
C LEU A 74 1.51 -11.11 4.36
N THR A 75 0.23 -11.06 4.73
CA THR A 75 -0.57 -12.22 5.12
C THR A 75 -1.59 -12.60 4.05
N ASP A 76 -2.00 -13.87 4.05
CA ASP A 76 -3.08 -14.39 3.20
C ASP A 76 -4.11 -15.14 4.09
N PRO A 77 -5.33 -14.63 4.27
CA PRO A 77 -5.85 -13.39 3.68
C PRO A 77 -5.20 -12.13 4.27
N PRO A 78 -5.14 -11.00 3.53
CA PRO A 78 -4.54 -9.76 4.03
C PRO A 78 -5.26 -9.21 5.26
N THR A 79 -4.51 -8.94 6.32
CA THR A 79 -5.03 -8.28 7.52
C THR A 79 -5.19 -6.78 7.31
N THR A 80 -6.29 -6.22 7.79
CA THR A 80 -6.52 -4.77 7.81
C THR A 80 -5.84 -4.14 9.02
N GLY A 81 -5.26 -2.96 8.82
CA GLY A 81 -4.64 -2.17 9.87
C GLY A 81 -4.62 -0.67 9.54
N GLN A 82 -4.06 0.10 10.46
CA GLN A 82 -3.93 1.55 10.28
C GLN A 82 -2.57 1.90 9.68
N LEU A 83 -2.58 2.61 8.55
CA LEU A 83 -1.38 3.17 7.91
C LEU A 83 -1.18 4.63 8.34
N ARG A 84 0.04 5.00 8.72
CA ARG A 84 0.42 6.37 9.14
C ARG A 84 1.68 6.82 8.40
N ASP A 85 1.72 8.09 7.98
CA ASP A 85 2.88 8.69 7.31
C ASP A 85 3.82 9.50 8.22
N GLY A 86 3.48 9.59 9.50
CA GLY A 86 4.25 10.31 10.49
C GLY A 86 4.23 11.83 10.41
N VAL A 87 3.54 12.43 9.43
CA VAL A 87 3.38 13.88 9.24
C VAL A 87 1.92 14.35 9.34
N GLY A 88 0.97 13.42 9.48
CA GLY A 88 -0.43 13.71 9.78
C GLY A 88 -1.42 12.88 8.97
N GLY A 89 -0.96 12.20 7.91
CA GLY A 89 -1.76 11.24 7.16
C GLY A 89 -2.01 9.98 7.97
N ILE A 90 -3.30 9.65 8.13
CA ILE A 90 -3.79 8.45 8.80
C ILE A 90 -4.86 7.83 7.90
N TRP A 91 -4.66 6.57 7.54
CA TRP A 91 -5.61 5.79 6.75
C TRP A 91 -5.96 4.51 7.52
N ASN A 92 -7.24 4.37 7.86
CA ASN A 92 -7.76 3.18 8.53
C ASN A 92 -8.11 2.10 7.50
N ASP A 93 -8.22 0.86 7.98
CA ASP A 93 -8.71 -0.30 7.21
C ASP A 93 -7.89 -0.55 5.94
N MET A 94 -6.60 -0.26 5.99
CA MET A 94 -5.66 -0.54 4.92
C MET A 94 -5.11 -1.95 5.07
N SER A 95 -5.04 -2.71 3.99
CA SER A 95 -4.39 -4.01 3.92
C SER A 95 -3.05 -3.88 3.20
N PHE A 96 -2.01 -4.51 3.74
CA PHE A 96 -0.72 -4.57 3.05
C PHE A 96 -0.76 -5.70 2.01
N VAL A 97 -0.68 -5.35 0.72
CA VAL A 97 -0.96 -6.31 -0.36
C VAL A 97 0.24 -6.64 -1.24
N ARG A 98 1.28 -5.79 -1.23
CA ARG A 98 2.46 -6.02 -2.06
C ARG A 98 3.69 -5.33 -1.50
N TYR A 99 4.79 -6.07 -1.49
CA TYR A 99 6.13 -5.57 -1.21
C TYR A 99 7.05 -5.99 -2.35
N ASP A 100 7.63 -5.01 -3.04
CA ASP A 100 8.64 -5.23 -4.07
C ASP A 100 9.96 -4.60 -3.62
N GLU A 101 11.03 -5.37 -3.70
CA GLU A 101 12.40 -4.90 -3.48
C GLU A 101 12.99 -4.39 -4.79
N GLY A 102 13.71 -3.28 -4.72
CA GLY A 102 14.47 -2.72 -5.83
C GLY A 102 15.97 -2.83 -5.61
N ASP A 103 16.71 -1.85 -6.13
CA ASP A 103 18.17 -1.92 -6.16
C ASP A 103 18.80 -1.84 -4.76
N ARG A 104 19.67 -2.81 -4.50
CA ARG A 104 20.56 -2.80 -3.34
C ARG A 104 21.69 -1.81 -3.56
N ARG A 105 22.02 -1.06 -2.52
CA ARG A 105 23.17 -0.14 -2.49
C ARG A 105 23.93 -0.26 -1.18
N ASP A 106 25.18 -0.63 -1.31
CA ASP A 106 26.12 -0.73 -0.20
C ASP A 106 27.17 0.37 -0.36
N ARG A 107 27.22 1.30 0.60
CA ARG A 107 28.18 2.42 0.58
C ARG A 107 28.84 2.56 1.92
N GLY A 108 30.15 2.30 1.97
CA GLY A 108 30.89 2.28 3.23
C GLY A 108 30.38 1.15 4.14
N ARG A 109 29.93 1.50 5.35
CA ARG A 109 29.36 0.55 6.34
C ARG A 109 27.83 0.60 6.40
N VAL A 110 27.19 1.08 5.35
CA VAL A 110 25.73 1.22 5.27
C VAL A 110 25.21 0.36 4.12
N PHE A 111 24.26 -0.50 4.45
CA PHE A 111 23.54 -1.39 3.55
C PHE A 111 22.14 -0.82 3.35
N SER A 112 21.66 -0.81 2.12
CA SER A 112 20.31 -0.33 1.85
C SER A 112 19.67 -1.00 0.65
N ILE A 113 18.35 -1.12 0.67
CA ILE A 113 17.57 -1.66 -0.44
C ILE A 113 16.38 -0.75 -0.71
N GLU A 114 16.11 -0.46 -1.98
CA GLU A 114 14.88 0.23 -2.36
C GLU A 114 13.68 -0.68 -2.15
N TYR A 115 12.53 -0.08 -1.87
CA TYR A 115 11.29 -0.82 -1.84
C TYR A 115 10.11 -0.02 -2.36
N THR A 116 9.11 -0.76 -2.83
CA THR A 116 7.74 -0.30 -3.05
C THR A 116 6.80 -1.17 -2.21
N ALA A 117 6.06 -0.55 -1.30
CA ALA A 117 5.00 -1.17 -0.52
C ALA A 117 3.65 -0.61 -0.97
N VAL A 118 2.68 -1.49 -1.23
CA VAL A 118 1.34 -1.10 -1.69
C VAL A 118 0.30 -1.53 -0.67
N PHE A 119 -0.56 -0.59 -0.31
CA PHE A 119 -1.66 -0.78 0.62
C PHE A 119 -2.98 -0.49 -0.08
N HIS A 120 -3.98 -1.33 0.13
CA HIS A 120 -5.32 -1.16 -0.41
C HIS A 120 -6.33 -1.10 0.72
N ARG A 121 -7.29 -0.18 0.65
CA ARG A 121 -8.53 -0.28 1.40
C ARG A 121 -9.62 -0.69 0.43
N PHE A 122 -10.06 -1.93 0.60
CA PHE A 122 -11.11 -2.53 -0.21
C PHE A 122 -12.47 -1.90 0.15
N VAL A 123 -13.21 -1.49 -0.87
CA VAL A 123 -14.59 -1.02 -0.69
C VAL A 123 -15.53 -2.19 -0.98
N GLY A 124 -16.15 -2.76 0.05
CA GLY A 124 -17.25 -3.72 -0.13
C GLY A 124 -16.96 -5.20 0.19
N GLY A 125 -15.89 -5.53 0.91
CA GLY A 125 -15.60 -6.90 1.37
C GLY A 125 -16.42 -7.37 2.58
N GLY A 126 -17.71 -7.03 2.63
CA GLY A 126 -18.65 -7.54 3.63
C GLY A 126 -19.77 -8.30 2.94
N GLU A 127 -19.51 -9.52 2.52
CA GLU A 127 -20.58 -10.43 2.07
C GLU A 127 -21.11 -11.23 3.27
N GLY A 128 -22.44 -11.26 3.37
CA GLY A 128 -23.21 -11.99 4.36
C GLY A 128 -24.69 -11.62 4.29
N GLU A 129 -25.26 -11.78 3.10
CA GLU A 129 -26.70 -11.87 2.85
C GLU A 129 -27.24 -13.06 3.68
N GLU A 130 -27.80 -12.78 4.85
CA GLU A 130 -28.70 -13.71 5.54
C GLU A 130 -30.09 -13.56 4.91
N ASP A 131 -30.36 -14.38 3.89
CA ASP A 131 -31.72 -14.70 3.49
C ASP A 131 -32.44 -15.38 4.66
N GLY A 132 -33.49 -14.73 5.16
CA GLY A 132 -34.47 -15.27 6.11
C GLY A 132 -35.89 -15.05 5.60
#